data_AF-A0A6J6DAV3-F1
#
_entry.id   AF-A0A6J6DAV3-F1
#
_cell.length_a   1.000
_cell.length_b   1.000
_cell.length_c   1.000
_cell.angle_alpha   90.00
_cell.angle_beta   90.00
_cell.angle_gamma   90.00
#
_symmetry.space_group_name_H-M   'P 1'
#
loop_
_entity.id
_entity.type
_entity.pdbx_description
1 polymer ?
#
loop_
_entity_poly.entity_id
_entity_poly.type
_entity_poly.pdbx_seq_one_letter_code
_entity_poly.pdbx_strand_id
1 'polypeptide(L)' 'MGHSAEGYQAILTRFAVADKDEREKLRKHLLELFEISPPDAPELANARRALAALLY' A
#
# COMPACT_ATOMS: atom_id res chain seq x y z
N MET A 1 -12.79 0.90 -14.59
CA MET A 1 -11.39 0.44 -14.49
C MET A 1 -10.84 0.96 -13.16
N GLY A 2 -10.32 0.09 -12.29
CA GLY A 2 -9.13 0.41 -11.48
C GLY A 2 -9.20 1.19 -10.15
N HIS A 3 -10.33 1.38 -9.46
CA HIS A 3 -10.31 2.13 -8.20
C HIS A 3 -9.39 1.54 -7.11
N SER A 4 -9.22 0.22 -7.08
CA SER A 4 -8.36 -0.46 -6.09
C SER A 4 -6.87 -0.19 -6.31
N ALA A 5 -6.42 -0.16 -7.56
CA ALA A 5 -5.04 0.14 -7.91
C ALA A 5 -4.64 1.57 -7.56
N GLU A 6 -5.54 2.54 -7.78
CA GLU A 6 -5.34 3.94 -7.42
C GLU A 6 -5.23 4.13 -5.89
N GLY A 7 -6.03 3.39 -5.12
CA GLY A 7 -6.01 3.42 -3.66
C GLY A 7 -4.65 3.02 -3.09
N TYR A 8 -4.06 1.93 -3.58
CA TYR A 8 -2.73 1.50 -3.13
C TYR A 8 -1.65 2.52 -3.47
N GLN A 9 -1.65 3.02 -4.70
CA GLN A 9 -0.62 3.93 -5.17
C GLN A 9 -0.67 5.26 -4.41
N ALA A 10 -1.87 5.76 -4.09
CA ALA A 10 -2.05 6.97 -3.28
C ALA A 10 -1.48 6.80 -1.86
N ILE A 11 -1.78 5.68 -1.20
CA ILE A 11 -1.29 5.40 0.16
C ILE A 11 0.23 5.23 0.16
N LEU A 12 0.79 4.51 -0.82
CA LEU A 12 2.24 4.29 -0.96
C LEU A 12 2.99 5.61 -1.23
N THR A 13 2.45 6.45 -2.11
CA THR A 13 3.05 7.77 -2.39
C THR A 13 3.09 8.62 -1.12
N ARG A 14 2.02 8.60 -0.33
CA ARG A 14 1.99 9.30 0.96
C ARG A 14 2.94 8.66 1.98
N PHE A 15 3.01 7.33 2.04
CA PHE A 15 3.91 6.60 2.94
C PHE A 15 5.38 6.97 2.71
N ALA A 16 5.78 7.19 1.46
CA ALA A 16 7.14 7.56 1.11
C ALA A 16 7.59 8.88 1.78
N VAL A 17 6.70 9.88 1.85
CA VAL A 17 6.98 11.21 2.41
C VAL A 17 6.51 11.41 3.85
N ALA A 18 5.71 10.47 4.38
CA ALA A 18 5.15 10.53 5.72
C ALA A 18 6.20 10.32 6.82
N ASP A 19 6.01 11.02 7.93
CA ASP A 19 6.75 10.81 9.18
C ASP A 19 6.41 9.48 9.84
N LYS A 20 7.20 9.09 10.85
CA LYS A 20 7.13 7.78 11.51
C LYS A 20 5.72 7.41 12.03
N ASP A 21 5.02 8.35 12.68
CA ASP A 21 3.66 8.13 13.20
C ASP A 21 2.63 7.94 12.07
N GLU A 22 2.72 8.76 11.01
CA GLU A 22 1.80 8.68 9.87
C GLU A 22 2.09 7.40 9.05
N ARG A 23 3.37 7.01 8.90
CA ARG A 23 3.76 5.73 8.28
C ARG A 23 3.12 4.54 8.98
N GLU A 24 3.08 4.49 10.31
CA GLU A 24 2.44 3.37 11.02
C GLU A 24 0.94 3.27 10.71
N LYS A 25 0.24 4.40 10.62
CA LYS A 25 -1.19 4.44 10.25
C LYS A 25 -1.41 4.00 8.81
N LEU A 26 -0.63 4.54 7.87
CA LEU A 26 -0.71 4.21 6.44
C LEU A 26 -0.36 2.73 6.19
N ARG A 27 0.62 2.18 6.91
CA ARG A 27 0.97 0.76 6.86
C ARG A 27 -0.21 -0.12 7.28
N LYS A 28 -0.91 0.22 8.36
CA LYS A 28 -2.09 -0.53 8.81
C LYS A 28 -3.18 -0.52 7.73
N HIS A 29 -3.53 0.64 7.18
CA HIS A 29 -4.51 0.72 6.09
C HIS A 29 -4.13 -0.07 4.84
N LEU A 30 -2.84 -0.05 4.46
CA LEU A 30 -2.34 -0.89 3.36
C LEU A 30 -2.55 -2.39 3.65
N LEU A 31 -2.26 -2.83 4.87
CA LEU A 31 -2.46 -4.22 5.28
C LEU A 31 -3.94 -4.61 5.30
N GLU A 32 -4.83 -3.76 5.79
CA GLU A 32 -6.28 -3.98 5.77
C GLU A 32 -6.79 -4.12 4.32
N LEU A 33 -6.35 -3.22 3.43
CA LEU A 33 -6.66 -3.32 2.00
C LEU A 33 -6.07 -4.58 1.36
N PHE A 34 -4.91 -5.06 1.81
CA PHE A 34 -4.31 -6.29 1.31
C PHE A 34 -5.08 -7.54 1.75
N GLU A 35 -5.76 -7.49 2.89
CA GLU A 35 -6.52 -8.60 3.44
C GLU A 35 -7.85 -8.82 2.72
N ILE A 36 -8.51 -7.72 2.31
CA ILE A 36 -9.78 -7.80 1.56
C ILE A 36 -9.60 -8.00 0.05
N SER A 37 -8.40 -7.78 -0.48
CA SER A 37 -8.15 -7.88 -1.90
C SER A 37 -7.72 -9.28 -2.34
N PRO A 38 -8.08 -9.68 -3.58
CA PRO A 38 -7.75 -11.00 -4.06
C PRO A 38 -6.24 -11.24 -4.10
N PRO A 39 -5.74 -12.39 -3.61
CA PRO A 39 -4.32 -12.67 -3.52
C PRO A 39 -3.61 -12.73 -4.88
N ASP A 40 -4.36 -13.03 -5.95
CA ASP A 40 -3.87 -13.13 -7.33
C ASP A 40 -3.87 -11.77 -8.07
N ALA A 41 -4.30 -10.69 -7.40
CA ALA A 41 -4.38 -9.39 -8.04
C ALA A 41 -2.97 -8.83 -8.32
N PRO A 42 -2.66 -8.42 -9.56
CA PRO A 42 -1.35 -7.89 -9.90
C PRO A 42 -1.03 -6.58 -9.15
N GLU A 43 -2.06 -5.77 -8.89
CA GLU A 43 -1.97 -4.54 -8.08
C GLU A 43 -1.52 -4.82 -6.63
N LEU A 44 -1.99 -5.92 -6.01
CA LEU A 44 -1.58 -6.33 -4.67
C LEU A 44 -0.10 -6.73 -4.64
N ALA A 45 0.33 -7.53 -5.61
CA ALA A 45 1.73 -7.94 -5.75
C ALA A 45 2.66 -6.73 -5.96
N ASN A 46 2.21 -5.74 -6.74
CA ASN A 46 2.98 -4.53 -6.98
C ASN A 46 3.04 -3.65 -5.72
N ALA A 47 1.92 -3.48 -5.02
CA ALA A 47 1.84 -2.69 -3.79
C ALA A 47 2.69 -3.27 -2.66
N ARG A 48 2.70 -4.61 -2.48
CA ARG A 48 3.58 -5.30 -1.51
C ARG A 48 5.06 -5.05 -1.81
N ARG A 49 5.45 -5.11 -3.09
CA ARG A 49 6.84 -4.82 -3.50
C ARG A 49 7.22 -3.37 -3.24
N ALA A 50 6.35 -2.42 -3.58
CA ALA A 50 6.59 -1.01 -3.29
C ALA A 50 6.72 -0.73 -1.79
N LEU A 51 5.84 -1.31 -0.96
CA LEU A 51 5.93 -1.17 0.50
C LEU A 51 7.26 -1.72 1.04
N ALA A 52 7.70 -2.89 0.57
CA ALA A 52 8.98 -3.47 0.98
C ALA A 52 10.18 -2.58 0.58
N ALA A 53 10.14 -1.97 -0.60
CA ALA A 53 11.17 -1.05 -1.07
C ALA A 53 11.22 0.27 -0.27
N LEU A 54 10.11 0.68 0.35
CA LEU A 54 10.06 1.88 1.21
C LEU A 54 10.53 1.58 2.66
N LEU A 55 10.68 0.31 3.02
CA LEU A 55 11.13 -0.14 4.34
C LEU A 55 12.62 -0.51 4.39
N TYR A 56 13.25 -0.72 3.22
CA TYR A 56 14.67 -0.99 3.04
C TYR A 56 15.42 0.25 2.59
#